data_AF-A0A3S1BHJ2-F1
#
_entry.id   AF-A0A3S1BHJ2-F1
#
_cell.length_a   1.000
_cell.length_b   1.000
_cell.length_c   1.000
_cell.angle_alpha   90.00
_cell.angle_beta   90.00
_cell.angle_gamma   90.00
#
_symmetry.space_group_name_H-M   'P 1'
#
loop_
_entity.id
_entity.type
_entity.pdbx_description
1 polymer ?
#
loop_
_entity_poly.entity_id
_entity_poly.type
_entity_poly.pdbx_seq_one_letter_code
_entity_poly.pdbx_strand_id
1 'polypeptide(L)'
;SYDAVTASGCFCAGHVPCTAIFEIFRLLKPGGYFLNCMREEYLYEVPEYKDRLVRMLNDLEKQGLIKSVEWTVYPNHYVGKPGVRMIYQKLNTQARTPKDVQTICENVKDTRDNR
;
A
#
# COMPACT_ATOMS: atom_id res chain seq x y z
N SER A 1 6.50 1.09 -18.17
CA SER A 1 6.56 0.76 -16.74
C SER A 1 7.85 1.26 -16.14
N TYR A 2 7.84 1.63 -14.87
CA TYR A 2 8.94 2.31 -14.18
C TYR A 2 9.51 1.45 -13.04
N ASP A 3 10.79 1.67 -12.72
CA ASP A 3 11.47 1.04 -11.57
C ASP A 3 11.08 1.70 -10.25
N ALA A 4 10.73 2.98 -10.29
CA ALA A 4 10.22 3.71 -9.15
C ALA A 4 9.17 4.76 -9.55
N VAL A 5 8.26 5.05 -8.62
CA VAL A 5 7.33 6.18 -8.66
C VAL A 5 7.44 6.90 -7.33
N THR A 6 7.61 8.21 -7.36
CA THR A 6 7.72 9.04 -6.15
C THR A 6 6.58 10.03 -6.08
N ALA A 7 5.99 10.19 -4.90
CA ALA A 7 5.01 11.23 -4.58
C ALA A 7 5.49 12.05 -3.38
N SER A 8 5.65 13.36 -3.56
CA SER A 8 6.04 14.28 -2.50
C SER A 8 5.10 15.48 -2.52
N GLY A 9 4.35 15.69 -1.45
CA GLY A 9 3.32 16.74 -1.38
C GLY A 9 2.07 16.47 -2.23
N CYS A 10 1.94 15.29 -2.84
CA CYS A 10 0.80 14.96 -3.71
C CYS A 10 -0.46 14.56 -2.92
N PHE A 11 -0.28 13.77 -1.86
CA PHE A 11 -1.38 13.29 -1.02
C PHE A 11 -1.71 14.33 0.06
N CYS A 12 -2.47 15.34 -0.34
CA CYS A 12 -3.03 16.35 0.56
C CYS A 12 -4.47 16.71 0.15
N ALA A 13 -5.19 17.44 1.02
CA ALA A 13 -6.59 17.78 0.79
C ALA A 13 -6.81 18.42 -0.60
N GLY A 14 -7.78 17.89 -1.36
CA GLY A 14 -8.15 18.40 -2.69
C GLY A 14 -7.18 18.05 -3.83
N HIS A 15 -6.13 17.27 -3.58
CA HIS A 15 -5.16 16.87 -4.61
C HIS A 15 -5.42 15.44 -5.11
N VAL A 16 -4.48 14.52 -4.90
CA VAL A 16 -4.56 13.16 -5.45
C VAL A 16 -5.50 12.29 -4.61
N PRO A 17 -6.53 11.65 -5.20
CA PRO A 17 -7.41 10.74 -4.47
C PRO A 17 -6.67 9.47 -4.07
N CYS A 18 -7.11 8.78 -3.02
CA CYS A 18 -6.44 7.57 -2.55
C CYS A 18 -6.45 6.47 -3.64
N THR A 19 -7.46 6.46 -4.51
CA THR A 19 -7.59 5.50 -5.62
C THR A 19 -6.46 5.59 -6.64
N ALA A 20 -5.70 6.69 -6.68
CA ALA A 20 -4.50 6.82 -7.52
C ALA A 20 -3.43 5.76 -7.19
N ILE A 21 -3.47 5.16 -6.01
CA ILE A 21 -2.61 4.04 -5.61
C ILE A 21 -2.67 2.88 -6.64
N PHE A 22 -3.84 2.56 -7.18
CA PHE A 22 -3.97 1.50 -8.19
C PHE A 22 -3.20 1.84 -9.47
N GLU A 23 -3.29 3.09 -9.92
CA GLU A 23 -2.60 3.56 -11.11
C GLU A 23 -1.08 3.62 -10.90
N ILE A 24 -0.64 4.10 -9.74
CA ILE A 24 0.77 4.09 -9.32
C ILE A 24 1.35 2.68 -9.40
N PHE A 25 0.67 1.69 -8.81
CA PHE A 25 1.13 0.30 -8.88
C PHE A 25 0.98 -0.31 -10.28
N ARG A 26 0.04 0.13 -11.12
CA ARG A 26 -0.04 -0.29 -12.53
C ARG A 26 1.21 0.14 -13.31
N LEU A 27 1.71 1.36 -13.05
CA LEU A 27 2.88 1.93 -13.71
C LEU A 27 4.21 1.26 -13.30
N LEU A 28 4.29 0.72 -12.09
CA LEU A 28 5.49 0.04 -11.60
C LEU A 28 5.73 -1.31 -12.29
N LYS A 29 7.00 -1.60 -12.58
CA LYS A 29 7.45 -2.96 -12.91
C LYS A 29 7.30 -3.88 -11.69
N PRO A 30 7.14 -5.20 -11.87
CA PRO A 30 7.40 -6.17 -10.79
C PRO A 30 8.75 -5.88 -10.11
N GLY A 31 8.77 -5.81 -8.79
CA GLY A 31 9.95 -5.44 -8.00
C GLY A 31 10.22 -3.94 -7.88
N GLY A 32 9.49 -3.09 -8.62
CA GLY A 32 9.63 -1.63 -8.54
C GLY A 32 9.02 -1.03 -7.28
N TYR A 33 9.40 0.22 -6.97
CA TYR A 33 9.10 0.87 -5.69
C TYR A 33 8.20 2.10 -5.82
N PHE A 34 7.22 2.21 -4.93
CA PHE A 34 6.48 3.43 -4.67
C PHE A 34 7.00 4.10 -3.40
N LEU A 35 7.39 5.37 -3.49
CA LEU A 35 7.86 6.18 -2.37
C LEU A 35 6.92 7.37 -2.19
N ASN A 36 6.34 7.51 -1.00
CA ASN A 36 5.49 8.64 -0.66
C ASN A 36 5.99 9.35 0.59
N CYS A 37 5.88 10.67 0.61
CA CYS A 37 5.91 11.44 1.84
C CYS A 37 4.82 12.51 1.87
N MET A 38 4.19 12.63 3.04
CA MET A 38 3.11 13.57 3.31
C MET A 38 3.11 13.97 4.79
N ARG A 39 2.38 15.03 5.16
CA ARG A 39 2.09 15.30 6.56
C ARG A 39 1.35 14.11 7.18
N GLU A 40 1.76 13.71 8.37
CA GLU A 40 1.17 12.55 9.06
C GLU A 40 -0.32 12.79 9.38
N GLU A 41 -0.67 14.01 9.82
CA GLU A 41 -2.04 14.40 10.20
C GLU A 41 -3.07 14.14 9.10
N TYR A 42 -2.65 14.18 7.83
CA TYR A 42 -3.54 13.92 6.71
C TYR A 42 -4.12 12.50 6.69
N LEU A 43 -3.43 11.53 7.28
CA LEU A 43 -3.96 10.17 7.44
C LEU A 43 -5.19 10.13 8.36
N TYR A 44 -5.38 11.15 9.20
CA TYR A 44 -6.42 11.19 10.24
C TYR A 44 -7.45 12.30 10.02
N GLU A 45 -7.05 13.40 9.38
CA GLU A 45 -7.86 14.61 9.25
C GLU A 45 -8.49 14.77 7.85
N VAL A 46 -7.83 14.29 6.79
CA VAL A 46 -8.34 14.46 5.42
C VAL A 46 -9.36 13.36 5.12
N PRO A 47 -10.64 13.70 4.83
CA PRO A 47 -11.69 12.70 4.61
C PRO A 47 -11.39 11.70 3.49
N GLU A 48 -10.64 12.13 2.46
CA GLU A 48 -10.23 11.25 1.36
C GLU A 48 -9.28 10.11 1.82
N TYR A 49 -8.49 10.33 2.86
CA TYR A 49 -7.46 9.39 3.31
C TYR A 49 -7.81 8.68 4.61
N LYS A 50 -8.53 9.36 5.51
CA LYS A 50 -8.96 8.85 6.80
C LYS A 50 -9.67 7.51 6.64
N ASP A 51 -9.17 6.50 7.35
CA ASP A 51 -9.67 5.11 7.35
C ASP A 51 -9.66 4.40 5.99
N ARG A 52 -9.14 5.04 4.92
CA ARG A 52 -9.18 4.57 3.53
C ARG A 52 -7.80 4.26 2.96
N LEU A 53 -6.86 5.21 3.00
CA LEU A 53 -5.56 5.07 2.33
C LEU A 53 -4.75 3.91 2.92
N VAL A 54 -4.60 3.88 4.25
CA VAL A 54 -3.86 2.82 4.95
C VAL A 54 -4.57 1.47 4.82
N ARG A 55 -5.90 1.45 4.91
CA ARG A 55 -6.70 0.23 4.72
C ARG A 55 -6.45 -0.39 3.34
N MET A 56 -6.51 0.43 2.29
CA MET A 56 -6.27 -0.03 0.92
C MET A 56 -4.86 -0.57 0.71
N LEU A 57 -3.83 0.11 1.26
CA LEU A 57 -2.46 -0.39 1.21
C LEU A 57 -2.32 -1.74 1.94
N ASN A 58 -2.93 -1.86 3.12
CA ASN A 58 -2.96 -3.11 3.88
C ASN A 58 -3.68 -4.24 3.12
N ASP A 59 -4.79 -3.93 2.43
CA ASP A 59 -5.53 -4.93 1.65
C ASP A 59 -4.73 -5.39 0.42
N LEU A 60 -3.99 -4.50 -0.24
CA LEU A 60 -3.08 -4.87 -1.32
C LEU A 60 -1.91 -5.74 -0.83
N GLU A 61 -1.39 -5.45 0.36
CA GLU A 61 -0.34 -6.24 0.99
C GLU A 61 -0.82 -7.63 1.40
N LYS A 62 -2.01 -7.72 2.04
CA LYS A 62 -2.66 -9.02 2.34
C LYS A 62 -2.93 -9.86 1.09
N GLN A 63 -3.26 -9.21 -0.02
CA GLN A 63 -3.43 -9.88 -1.31
C GLN A 63 -2.09 -10.31 -1.93
N GLY A 64 -0.94 -9.98 -1.34
CA GLY A 64 0.38 -10.30 -1.87
C GLY A 64 0.69 -9.55 -3.17
N LEU A 65 0.10 -8.38 -3.38
CA LEU A 65 0.34 -7.53 -4.56
C LEU A 65 1.48 -6.54 -4.32
N ILE A 66 1.64 -6.10 -3.07
CA ILE A 66 2.69 -5.18 -2.63
C ILE A 66 3.27 -5.67 -1.32
N LYS A 67 4.42 -5.12 -0.94
CA LYS A 67 5.06 -5.33 0.35
C LYS A 67 5.47 -3.99 0.94
N SER A 68 5.14 -3.74 2.20
CA SER A 68 5.64 -2.61 2.98
C SER A 68 7.13 -2.80 3.22
N VAL A 69 7.92 -1.80 2.81
CA VAL A 69 9.38 -1.78 2.95
C VAL A 69 9.77 -0.85 4.09
N GLU A 70 9.14 0.32 4.17
CA GLU A 70 9.37 1.29 5.22
C GLU A 70 8.07 2.02 5.56
N TRP A 71 7.82 2.19 6.86
CA TRP A 71 6.83 3.12 7.39
C TRP A 71 7.47 3.90 8.53
N THR A 72 7.79 5.17 8.28
CA THR A 72 8.51 6.01 9.25
C THR A 72 7.80 7.33 9.45
N VAL A 73 7.42 7.62 10.70
CA VAL A 73 7.01 8.96 11.12
C VAL A 73 8.25 9.75 11.53
N TYR A 74 8.37 10.99 11.07
CA TYR A 74 9.53 11.85 11.36
C TYR A 74 9.09 13.28 11.69
N PRO A 75 9.83 13.98 12.57
CA PRO A 75 9.47 15.33 13.02
C PRO A 75 9.70 16.38 11.93
N ASN A 76 9.07 17.55 12.08
CA ASN A 76 9.36 18.77 11.32
C ASN A 76 9.28 18.63 9.78
N HIS A 77 8.33 17.87 9.27
CA HIS A 77 8.08 17.78 7.83
C HIS A 77 7.59 19.09 7.23
N TYR A 78 6.69 19.80 7.93
CA TYR A 78 6.20 21.10 7.50
C TYR A 78 5.77 21.96 8.69
N VAL A 79 6.46 23.09 8.91
CA VAL A 79 6.12 24.08 9.96
C VAL A 79 5.86 23.41 11.32
N GLY A 80 6.83 22.61 11.79
CA GLY A 80 6.73 21.88 13.06
C GLY A 80 5.84 20.64 13.06
N LYS A 81 5.08 20.39 12.00
CA LYS A 81 4.20 19.21 11.90
C LYS A 81 4.97 17.95 11.47
N PRO A 82 4.67 16.78 12.04
CA PRO A 82 5.30 15.52 11.64
C PRO A 82 4.88 15.10 10.23
N GLY A 83 5.77 14.35 9.58
CA GLY A 83 5.52 13.70 8.31
C GLY A 83 5.56 12.20 8.46
N VAL A 84 4.98 11.51 7.47
CA VAL A 84 5.07 10.07 7.30
C VAL A 84 5.74 9.78 5.96
N ARG A 85 6.71 8.88 5.97
CA ARG A 85 7.35 8.32 4.78
C ARG A 85 6.92 6.86 4.67
N MET A 86 6.41 6.51 3.49
CA MET A 86 5.94 5.18 3.17
C MET A 86 6.66 4.69 1.92
N ILE A 87 7.24 3.49 2.00
CA ILE A 87 7.88 2.83 0.87
C ILE A 87 7.22 1.47 0.69
N TYR A 88 6.72 1.21 -0.51
CA TYR A 88 6.12 -0.07 -0.89
C TYR A 88 6.82 -0.62 -2.13
N GLN A 89 7.05 -1.93 -2.15
CA GLN A 89 7.53 -2.63 -3.33
C GLN A 89 6.35 -3.34 -4.01
N LYS A 90 6.23 -3.19 -5.33
CA LYS A 90 5.30 -4.00 -6.13
C LYS A 90 5.85 -5.42 -6.22
N LEU A 91 5.05 -6.41 -5.83
CA LEU A 91 5.46 -7.81 -5.91
C LEU A 91 5.29 -8.33 -7.34
N ASN A 92 6.14 -9.28 -7.72
CA ASN A 92 5.97 -10.02 -8.96
C ASN A 92 4.84 -11.04 -8.78
N THR A 93 3.71 -10.81 -9.44
CA THR A 93 2.58 -11.73 -9.43
C THR A 93 2.72 -12.87 -10.44
N GLN A 94 3.86 -13.02 -11.12
CA GLN A 94 4.09 -14.19 -11.97
C GLN A 94 4.06 -15.50 -11.15
N ALA A 95 3.04 -16.30 -11.45
CA ALA A 95 2.77 -17.67 -11.04
C ALA A 95 2.62 -17.91 -9.52
N ARG A 96 1.44 -17.57 -8.98
CA ARG A 96 0.79 -18.58 -8.12
C ARG A 96 0.50 -19.76 -9.04
N THR A 97 1.18 -20.87 -8.83
CA THR A 97 0.84 -22.10 -9.54
C THR A 97 -0.58 -22.51 -9.13
N PRO A 98 -1.33 -23.25 -9.97
CA PRO A 98 -2.62 -23.82 -9.54
C PRO A 98 -2.54 -24.61 -8.22
N LYS A 99 -1.36 -25.13 -7.86
CA LYS A 99 -1.11 -25.79 -6.56
C LYS A 99 -1.22 -24.82 -5.37
N ASP A 100 -0.77 -23.57 -5.52
CA ASP A 100 -0.80 -22.58 -4.42
C ASP A 100 -2.24 -22.12 -4.12
N VAL A 101 -3.13 -22.18 -5.11
CA VAL A 101 -4.56 -21.89 -4.93
C VAL A 101 -5.30 -23.07 -4.29
N GLN A 102 -4.92 -24.31 -4.63
CA GLN A 102 -5.48 -25.54 -4.06
C GLN A 102 -5.20 -25.65 -2.55
N THR A 103 -3.98 -25.37 -2.11
CA THR A 103 -3.58 -25.43 -0.69
C THR A 103 -4.35 -24.45 0.19
N ILE A 104 -4.73 -23.28 -0.35
CA ILE A 104 -5.56 -22.31 0.40
C ILE A 104 -7.00 -22.83 0.55
N CYS A 105 -7.56 -23.46 -0.48
CA CYS A 105 -8.91 -24.04 -0.44
C CYS A 105 -9.02 -25.28 0.47
N GLU A 106 -7.95 -26.08 0.57
CA GLU A 106 -7.89 -27.26 1.45
C GLU A 106 -7.73 -26.85 2.93
N ASN A 107 -6.88 -25.87 3.24
CA ASN A 107 -6.71 -25.35 4.61
C ASN A 107 -7.94 -24.59 5.14
N VAL A 108 -8.83 -24.12 4.26
CA VAL A 108 -10.11 -23.48 4.62
C VAL A 108 -11.25 -24.49 4.85
N LYS A 109 -11.07 -25.75 4.44
CA LYS A 109 -12.00 -26.85 4.75
C LYS A 109 -11.68 -27.49 6.10
N ASP A 110 -10.40 -27.58 6.48
CA ASP A 110 -9.95 -28.21 7.73
C ASP A 110 -10.39 -27.43 9.01
N THR A 111 -10.59 -26.12 8.89
CA THR A 111 -11.10 -25.30 10.00
C THR A 111 -12.63 -25.32 10.17
N ARG A 112 -13.36 -25.99 9.27
CA ARG A 112 -14.82 -26.11 9.32
C ARG A 112 -15.33 -27.51 9.69
N ASP A 113 -14.45 -28.50 9.82
CA ASP A 113 -14.80 -29.88 10.16
C ASP A 113 -14.41 -30.27 11.60
N ASN A 114 -13.99 -29.30 12.43
CA ASN A 114 -13.65 -29.52 13.84
C ASN A 114 -14.54 -28.69 14.79
N ARG A 115 -15.83 -28.60 14.46
CA ARG A 115 -16.89 -28.07 15.34
C ARG A 115 -18.07 -29.01 15.41
#